data_AF-A0A645CML7-F1
#
_entry.id   AF-A0A645CML7-F1
#
_cell.length_a   1.000
_cell.length_b   1.000
_cell.length_c   1.000
_cell.angle_alpha   90.00
_cell.angle_beta   90.00
_cell.angle_gamma   90.00
#
_symmetry.space_group_name_H-M   'P 1'
#
loop_
_entity.id
_entity.type
_entity.pdbx_description
1 polymer ?
#
loop_
_entity_poly.entity_id
_entity_poly.type
_entity_poly.pdbx_seq_one_letter_code
_entity_poly.pdbx_strand_id
1 'polypeptide(L)'
;MLREADRLRLYEMHSSDVPLLEACFKGAGRQVNITAGDGFAGLKALLPPPPRRALVLIDPSYETKADYSNVIKALQEAMKRFPTGTYALWYPMLLKPESRQLPDRLKRLGAANWLNATLEVKAPPRDGFGMYGSGMFIINPPWTLEKTLHETLPTLASLLAQGDGARHTLESQSV
;
A
#
# COMPACT_ATOMS: atom_id res chain seq x y z
N MET A 1 7.97 13.55 7.63
CA MET A 1 6.59 13.95 7.27
C MET A 1 6.63 15.12 6.28
N LEU A 2 5.50 15.43 5.63
CA LEU A 2 5.38 16.40 4.52
C LEU A 2 5.88 17.81 4.90
N ARG A 3 6.43 18.54 3.92
CA ARG A 3 6.86 19.94 4.04
C ARG A 3 5.74 20.87 3.58
N GLU A 4 5.79 22.15 3.93
CA GLU A 4 4.78 23.16 3.55
C GLU A 4 4.46 23.23 2.05
N ALA A 5 5.46 22.97 1.20
CA ALA A 5 5.30 22.97 -0.26
C ALA A 5 4.61 21.70 -0.80
N ASP A 6 4.58 20.61 -0.02
CA ASP A 6 3.96 19.36 -0.42
C ASP A 6 2.43 19.46 -0.29
N ARG A 7 1.69 18.60 -0.99
CA ARG A 7 0.22 18.56 -0.96
C ARG A 7 -0.25 17.15 -0.63
N LEU A 8 -1.25 17.05 0.23
CA LEU A 8 -1.85 15.78 0.64
C LEU A 8 -3.27 15.69 0.08
N ARG A 9 -3.54 14.62 -0.65
CA ARG A 9 -4.87 14.29 -1.19
C ARG A 9 -5.33 13.00 -0.54
N LEU A 10 -6.45 13.07 0.17
CA LEU A 10 -7.02 11.95 0.92
C LEU A 10 -8.38 11.63 0.33
N TYR A 11 -8.64 10.34 0.16
CA TYR A 11 -9.91 9.83 -0.32
C TYR A 11 -10.41 8.81 0.68
N GLU A 12 -11.67 8.96 1.09
CA GLU A 12 -12.36 8.03 1.97
C GLU A 12 -13.78 7.87 1.45
N MET A 13 -14.24 6.64 1.30
CA MET A 13 -15.59 6.36 0.80
C MET A 13 -16.60 6.20 1.94
N HIS A 14 -16.13 5.82 3.14
CA HIS A 14 -16.98 5.56 4.29
C HIS A 14 -17.47 6.88 4.92
N SER A 15 -18.78 7.11 4.86
CA SER A 15 -19.38 8.38 5.25
C SER A 15 -19.24 8.71 6.74
N SER A 16 -19.08 7.72 7.63
CA SER A 16 -18.81 7.99 9.05
C SER A 16 -17.35 8.36 9.33
N ASP A 17 -16.43 8.00 8.44
CA ASP A 17 -15.00 8.14 8.69
C ASP A 17 -14.47 9.45 8.12
N VAL A 18 -15.12 9.96 7.06
CA VAL A 18 -14.82 11.28 6.48
C VAL A 18 -14.82 12.40 7.53
N PRO A 19 -15.85 12.56 8.41
CA PRO A 19 -15.83 13.62 9.42
C PRO A 19 -14.68 13.47 10.42
N LEU A 20 -14.30 12.23 10.76
CA LEU A 20 -13.16 11.95 11.66
C LEU A 20 -11.84 12.34 10.98
N LEU A 21 -11.69 12.00 9.70
CA LEU A 21 -10.54 12.37 8.90
C LEU A 21 -10.42 13.90 8.76
N GLU A 22 -11.53 14.59 8.50
CA GLU A 22 -11.58 16.05 8.44
C GLU A 22 -11.19 16.69 9.78
N ALA A 23 -11.62 16.12 10.90
CA ALA A 23 -11.24 16.58 12.22
C ALA A 23 -9.73 16.44 12.47
N CYS A 24 -9.11 15.34 12.05
CA CYS A 24 -7.66 15.12 12.15
C CYS A 24 -6.82 16.17 11.39
N PHE A 25 -7.36 16.73 10.30
CA PHE A 25 -6.69 17.73 9.47
C PHE A 25 -7.27 19.14 9.62
N LYS A 26 -8.04 19.38 10.68
CA LYS A 26 -8.59 20.70 10.97
C LYS A 26 -7.47 21.73 11.13
N GLY A 27 -7.49 22.77 10.31
CA GLY A 27 -6.46 23.83 10.31
C GLY A 27 -5.28 23.59 9.37
N ALA A 28 -5.21 22.46 8.65
CA ALA A 28 -4.16 22.19 7.66
C ALA A 28 -4.24 23.07 6.38
N GLY A 29 -5.27 23.92 6.28
CA GLY A 29 -5.44 24.87 5.20
C GLY A 29 -5.52 24.21 3.82
N ARG A 30 -4.95 24.89 2.81
CA ARG A 30 -4.99 24.43 1.39
C ARG A 30 -4.02 23.29 1.09
N GLN A 31 -3.23 22.85 2.07
CA GLN A 31 -2.23 21.81 1.89
C GLN A 31 -2.87 20.42 1.79
N VAL A 32 -3.95 20.22 2.54
CA VAL A 32 -4.69 18.96 2.63
C VAL A 32 -6.04 19.13 1.95
N ASN A 33 -6.42 18.15 1.16
CA ASN A 33 -7.75 18.07 0.60
C ASN A 33 -8.27 16.65 0.79
N ILE A 34 -9.43 16.57 1.45
CA ILE A 34 -10.14 15.34 1.73
C ILE A 34 -11.33 15.29 0.76
N THR A 35 -11.51 14.14 0.12
CA THR A 35 -12.61 13.89 -0.79
C THR A 35 -13.36 12.65 -0.31
N ALA A 36 -14.66 12.83 -0.01
CA ALA A 36 -15.56 11.71 0.21
C ALA A 36 -15.83 11.00 -1.13
N GLY A 37 -15.19 9.88 -1.40
CA GLY A 37 -15.37 9.16 -2.67
C GLY A 37 -14.28 8.15 -2.99
N ASP A 38 -14.41 7.56 -4.18
CA ASP A 38 -13.52 6.51 -4.68
C ASP A 38 -12.08 7.03 -4.92
N GLY A 39 -11.14 6.53 -4.12
CA GLY A 39 -9.72 6.85 -4.23
C GLY A 39 -9.08 6.39 -5.54
N PHE A 40 -9.57 5.32 -6.18
CA PHE A 40 -9.05 4.88 -7.48
C PHE A 40 -9.44 5.85 -8.61
N ALA A 41 -10.68 6.33 -8.58
CA ALA A 41 -11.13 7.39 -9.49
C ALA A 41 -10.34 8.69 -9.26
N GLY A 42 -10.14 9.06 -8.00
CA GLY A 42 -9.32 10.20 -7.59
C GLY A 42 -7.88 10.11 -8.08
N LEU A 43 -7.24 8.95 -7.90
CA LEU A 43 -5.88 8.70 -8.35
C LEU A 43 -5.73 8.94 -9.86
N LYS A 44 -6.66 8.43 -10.68
CA LYS A 44 -6.65 8.63 -12.13
C LYS A 44 -6.72 10.09 -12.54
N ALA A 45 -7.49 10.90 -11.81
CA ALA A 45 -7.65 12.34 -12.07
C ALA A 45 -6.44 13.17 -11.63
N LEU A 46 -5.68 12.71 -10.63
CA LEU A 46 -4.54 13.43 -10.07
C LEU A 46 -3.21 13.14 -10.78
N LEU A 47 -3.12 12.08 -11.58
CA LEU A 47 -1.89 11.66 -12.24
C LEU A 47 -1.78 12.15 -13.71
N PRO A 48 -0.60 12.67 -14.12
CA PRO A 48 0.58 12.97 -13.30
C PRO A 48 0.39 14.26 -12.47
N PRO A 49 0.95 14.34 -11.25
CA PRO A 49 0.83 15.54 -10.43
C PRO A 49 1.74 16.66 -10.96
N PRO A 50 1.38 17.96 -10.81
CA PRO A 50 2.19 19.07 -11.30
C PRO A 50 3.67 19.08 -10.85
N PRO A 51 4.01 18.73 -9.58
CA PRO A 51 5.40 18.65 -9.13
C PRO A 51 6.20 17.49 -9.76
N ARG A 52 5.54 16.59 -10.51
CA ARG A 52 6.12 15.34 -11.06
C ARG A 52 6.85 14.49 -10.02
N ARG A 53 6.39 14.56 -8.77
CA ARG A 53 6.86 13.78 -7.62
C ARG A 53 5.65 13.44 -6.76
N ALA A 54 5.46 12.17 -6.46
CA ALA A 54 4.42 11.72 -5.54
C ALA A 54 4.80 10.38 -4.91
N LEU A 55 4.34 10.23 -3.67
CA LEU A 55 4.10 8.95 -3.03
C LEU A 55 2.59 8.72 -3.05
N VAL A 56 2.14 7.59 -3.57
CA VAL A 56 0.75 7.16 -3.53
C VAL A 56 0.66 5.96 -2.60
N LEU A 57 -0.06 6.11 -1.50
CA LEU A 57 -0.43 5.00 -0.62
C LEU A 57 -1.80 4.48 -1.06
N ILE A 58 -1.89 3.17 -1.26
CA ILE A 58 -3.13 2.45 -1.59
C ILE A 58 -3.33 1.41 -0.50
N ASP A 59 -4.43 1.51 0.24
CA ASP A 59 -4.72 0.67 1.39
C ASP A 59 -6.24 0.40 1.46
N PRO A 60 -6.75 -0.52 0.62
CA PRO A 60 -8.17 -0.84 0.61
C PRO A 60 -8.51 -1.85 1.73
N SER A 61 -9.79 -1.97 2.08
CA SER A 61 -10.24 -2.89 3.13
C SER A 61 -10.19 -4.38 2.74
N TYR A 62 -10.14 -4.69 1.44
CA TYR A 62 -10.15 -6.06 0.89
C TYR A 62 -11.36 -6.91 1.32
N GLU A 63 -12.50 -6.26 1.54
CA GLU A 63 -13.77 -6.90 1.88
C GLU A 63 -14.35 -7.70 0.70
N THR A 64 -14.16 -7.20 -0.52
CA THR A 64 -14.72 -7.79 -1.74
C THR A 64 -13.64 -8.40 -2.62
N LYS A 65 -14.03 -9.40 -3.41
CA LYS A 65 -13.17 -9.95 -4.46
C LYS A 65 -12.76 -8.89 -5.49
N ALA A 66 -13.61 -7.89 -5.71
CA ALA A 66 -13.36 -6.83 -6.67
C ALA A 66 -12.16 -5.97 -6.26
N ASP A 67 -11.93 -5.75 -4.96
CA ASP A 67 -10.83 -4.93 -4.43
C ASP A 67 -9.46 -5.42 -4.95
N TYR A 68 -9.23 -6.74 -4.90
CA TYR A 68 -8.01 -7.38 -5.42
C TYR A 68 -7.82 -7.20 -6.93
N SER A 69 -8.91 -7.02 -7.69
CA SER A 69 -8.83 -6.74 -9.13
C SER A 69 -8.69 -5.25 -9.43
N ASN A 70 -9.30 -4.41 -8.59
CA ASN A 70 -9.29 -2.95 -8.73
C ASN A 70 -7.91 -2.37 -8.44
N VAL A 71 -7.21 -2.85 -7.40
CA VAL A 71 -5.83 -2.42 -7.11
C VAL A 71 -4.88 -2.70 -8.28
N ILE A 72 -5.02 -3.86 -8.94
CA ILE A 72 -4.20 -4.24 -10.09
C ILE A 72 -4.48 -3.28 -11.26
N LYS A 73 -5.75 -3.05 -11.60
CA LYS A 73 -6.13 -2.12 -12.67
C LYS A 73 -5.67 -0.69 -12.38
N ALA A 74 -5.84 -0.24 -11.14
CA ALA A 74 -5.45 1.09 -10.71
C ALA A 74 -3.93 1.30 -10.83
N LEU A 75 -3.12 0.34 -10.38
CA LEU A 75 -1.67 0.40 -10.51
C LEU A 75 -1.21 0.37 -11.98
N GLN A 76 -1.81 -0.47 -12.83
CA GLN A 76 -1.50 -0.49 -14.28
C GLN A 76 -1.75 0.86 -14.93
N GLU A 77 -2.92 1.47 -14.68
CA GLU A 77 -3.25 2.79 -15.23
C GLU A 77 -2.37 3.89 -14.63
N ALA A 78 -2.07 3.82 -13.34
CA ALA A 78 -1.22 4.78 -12.66
C ALA A 78 0.21 4.77 -13.21
N MET A 79 0.82 3.58 -13.37
CA MET A 79 2.15 3.44 -13.98
C MET A 79 2.18 3.93 -15.42
N LYS A 80 1.10 3.73 -16.19
CA LYS A 80 1.01 4.25 -17.56
C LYS A 80 0.99 5.78 -17.59
N ARG A 81 0.28 6.42 -16.65
CA ARG A 81 0.14 7.89 -16.57
C ARG A 81 1.35 8.58 -15.96
N PHE A 82 1.94 7.96 -14.94
CA PHE A 82 3.07 8.52 -14.20
C PHE A 82 4.08 7.43 -13.82
N PRO A 83 4.90 6.95 -14.78
CA PRO A 83 5.80 5.81 -14.58
C PRO A 83 6.83 6.00 -13.47
N THR A 84 7.17 7.23 -13.11
CA THR A 84 8.20 7.59 -12.13
C THR A 84 7.65 7.81 -10.72
N GLY A 85 6.34 7.65 -10.49
CA GLY A 85 5.75 7.76 -9.16
C GLY A 85 6.14 6.59 -8.25
N THR A 86 6.24 6.83 -6.94
CA THR A 86 6.34 5.76 -5.96
C THR A 86 4.94 5.33 -5.53
N TYR A 87 4.61 4.06 -5.73
CA TYR A 87 3.30 3.50 -5.37
C TYR A 87 3.48 2.45 -4.30
N ALA A 88 2.91 2.67 -3.13
CA ALA A 88 2.96 1.75 -1.99
C ALA A 88 1.57 1.15 -1.78
N LEU A 89 1.42 -0.15 -2.00
CA LEU A 89 0.20 -0.91 -1.80
C LEU A 89 0.36 -1.79 -0.56
N TRP A 90 -0.49 -1.58 0.45
CA TRP A 90 -0.65 -2.52 1.54
C TRP A 90 -1.57 -3.66 1.11
N TYR A 91 -1.31 -4.89 1.57
CA TYR A 91 -2.24 -6.00 1.40
C TYR A 91 -2.23 -6.98 2.57
N PRO A 92 -3.39 -7.59 2.92
CA PRO A 92 -3.48 -8.58 3.98
C PRO A 92 -3.04 -9.96 3.49
N MET A 93 -2.43 -10.74 4.38
CA MET A 93 -2.19 -12.16 4.17
C MET A 93 -3.33 -12.96 4.81
N LEU A 94 -4.22 -13.48 3.96
CA LEU A 94 -5.38 -14.29 4.31
C LEU A 94 -5.27 -15.67 3.65
N LEU A 95 -6.07 -16.64 4.09
CA LEU A 95 -6.14 -17.95 3.42
C LEU A 95 -6.93 -17.92 2.11
N LYS A 96 -7.67 -16.83 1.85
CA LYS A 96 -8.44 -16.63 0.62
C LYS A 96 -7.51 -16.68 -0.61
N PRO A 97 -7.88 -17.39 -1.69
CA PRO A 97 -7.08 -17.48 -2.91
C PRO A 97 -6.69 -16.12 -3.48
N GLU A 98 -7.60 -15.15 -3.46
CA GLU A 98 -7.38 -13.79 -3.98
C GLU A 98 -6.22 -13.09 -3.29
N SER A 99 -6.12 -13.22 -1.96
CA SER A 99 -5.02 -12.66 -1.16
C SER A 99 -3.70 -13.36 -1.45
N ARG A 100 -3.71 -14.69 -1.49
CA ARG A 100 -2.50 -15.48 -1.79
C ARG A 100 -1.94 -15.22 -3.19
N GLN A 101 -2.80 -14.96 -4.17
CA GLN A 101 -2.40 -14.71 -5.56
C GLN A 101 -1.99 -13.26 -5.81
N LEU A 102 -2.35 -12.32 -4.93
CA LEU A 102 -2.13 -10.90 -5.15
C LEU A 102 -0.64 -10.54 -5.33
N PRO A 103 0.31 -11.00 -4.49
CA PRO A 103 1.73 -10.68 -4.65
C PRO A 103 2.27 -11.09 -6.02
N ASP A 104 1.94 -12.29 -6.49
CA ASP A 104 2.38 -12.77 -7.80
C ASP A 104 1.76 -11.97 -8.95
N ARG A 105 0.50 -11.52 -8.80
CA ARG A 105 -0.14 -10.63 -9.78
C ARG A 105 0.53 -9.26 -9.80
N LEU A 106 0.96 -8.75 -8.64
CA LEU A 106 1.69 -7.49 -8.52
C LEU A 106 3.07 -7.56 -9.17
N LYS A 107 3.83 -8.64 -8.95
CA LYS A 107 5.13 -8.89 -9.60
C LYS A 107 5.03 -8.94 -11.13
N ARG A 108 3.89 -9.44 -11.66
CA ARG A 108 3.61 -9.51 -13.10
C ARG A 108 3.04 -8.23 -13.70
N LEU A 109 2.98 -7.12 -12.96
CA LEU A 109 2.49 -5.83 -13.46
C LEU A 109 3.37 -5.22 -14.56
N GLY A 110 4.62 -5.66 -14.70
CA GLY A 110 5.59 -5.12 -15.66
C GLY A 110 6.33 -3.88 -15.15
N ALA A 111 6.30 -3.60 -13.84
CA ALA A 111 7.15 -2.60 -13.23
C ALA A 111 8.62 -3.04 -13.33
N ALA A 112 9.50 -2.14 -13.79
CA ALA A 112 10.94 -2.43 -13.86
C ALA A 112 11.58 -2.54 -12.47
N ASN A 113 11.15 -1.68 -11.54
CA ASN A 113 11.65 -1.61 -10.17
C ASN A 113 10.51 -1.76 -9.15
N TRP A 114 10.59 -2.79 -8.32
CA TRP A 114 9.64 -3.03 -7.23
C TRP A 114 10.29 -3.71 -6.02
N LEU A 115 9.65 -3.56 -4.87
CA LEU A 115 10.00 -4.22 -3.62
C LEU A 115 8.73 -4.78 -2.97
N ASN A 116 8.80 -6.02 -2.47
CA ASN A 116 7.74 -6.69 -1.74
C ASN A 116 8.27 -7.08 -0.35
N ALA A 117 7.80 -6.39 0.69
CA ALA A 117 8.11 -6.69 2.07
C ALA A 117 6.89 -7.34 2.74
N THR A 118 7.08 -8.47 3.41
CA THR A 118 6.01 -9.13 4.17
C THR A 118 6.41 -9.32 5.63
N LEU A 119 5.41 -9.33 6.50
CA LEU A 119 5.54 -9.65 7.91
C LEU A 119 4.38 -10.55 8.34
N GLU A 120 4.71 -11.80 8.64
CA GLU A 120 3.83 -12.77 9.28
C GLU A 120 4.08 -12.74 10.79
N VAL A 121 3.03 -12.50 11.57
CA VAL A 121 3.13 -12.45 13.04
C VAL A 121 2.87 -13.81 13.69
N LYS A 122 2.31 -14.76 12.94
CA LYS A 122 2.02 -16.13 13.36
C LYS A 122 1.82 -17.01 12.13
N ALA A 123 1.88 -18.32 12.32
CA ALA A 123 1.55 -19.29 11.28
C ALA A 123 0.12 -19.07 10.74
N PRO A 124 -0.13 -19.39 9.46
CA PRO A 124 -1.47 -19.31 8.89
C PRO A 124 -2.49 -20.12 9.72
N PRO A 125 -3.67 -19.56 10.04
CA PRO A 125 -4.60 -20.16 10.98
C PRO A 125 -5.19 -21.45 10.40
N ARG A 126 -5.37 -22.48 11.24
CA ARG A 126 -5.91 -23.78 10.78
C ARG A 126 -7.41 -23.73 10.47
N ASP A 127 -8.14 -22.85 11.13
CA ASP A 127 -9.60 -22.73 11.06
C ASP A 127 -10.09 -21.95 9.84
N GLY A 128 -9.19 -21.35 9.05
CA GLY A 128 -9.59 -20.58 7.87
C GLY A 128 -9.68 -19.07 8.09
N PHE A 129 -9.69 -18.59 9.34
CA PHE A 129 -10.15 -17.24 9.66
C PHE A 129 -9.07 -16.33 10.24
N GLY A 130 -9.13 -15.06 9.83
CA GLY A 130 -8.25 -14.01 10.34
C GLY A 130 -6.98 -13.80 9.52
N MET A 131 -6.39 -12.62 9.75
CA MET A 131 -5.13 -12.22 9.16
C MET A 131 -3.97 -12.76 9.99
N TYR A 132 -3.00 -13.38 9.31
CA TYR A 132 -1.77 -13.89 9.95
C TYR A 132 -0.53 -13.07 9.64
N GLY A 133 -0.67 -12.11 8.72
CA GLY A 133 0.39 -11.20 8.33
C GLY A 133 -0.11 -10.17 7.32
N SER A 134 0.78 -9.31 6.87
CA SER A 134 0.51 -8.38 5.78
C SER A 134 1.76 -8.15 4.96
N GLY A 135 1.59 -7.52 3.80
CA GLY A 135 2.69 -7.09 2.97
C GLY A 135 2.52 -5.67 2.45
N MET A 136 3.66 -5.09 2.08
CA MET A 136 3.78 -3.82 1.35
C MET A 136 4.45 -4.09 0.02
N PHE A 137 3.73 -3.87 -1.07
CA PHE A 137 4.28 -3.89 -2.42
C PHE A 137 4.54 -2.47 -2.90
N ILE A 138 5.78 -2.15 -3.22
CA ILE A 138 6.24 -0.79 -3.50
C ILE A 138 6.85 -0.76 -4.90
N ILE A 139 6.26 0.02 -5.80
CA ILE A 139 6.81 0.30 -7.14
C ILE A 139 7.66 1.57 -7.06
N ASN A 140 8.82 1.56 -7.71
CA ASN A 140 9.83 2.61 -7.63
C ASN A 140 10.18 2.99 -6.17
N PRO A 141 10.60 2.02 -5.34
CA PRO A 141 10.98 2.28 -3.96
C PRO A 141 12.17 3.27 -3.89
N PRO A 142 12.25 4.12 -2.85
CA PRO A 142 13.46 4.88 -2.56
C PRO A 142 14.66 3.93 -2.36
N TRP A 143 15.83 4.29 -2.90
CA TRP A 143 17.01 3.41 -2.95
C TRP A 143 17.52 2.95 -1.57
N THR A 144 17.29 3.72 -0.50
CA THR A 144 17.67 3.33 0.86
C THR A 144 16.70 2.33 1.49
N LEU A 145 15.47 2.23 0.98
CA LEU A 145 14.39 1.53 1.65
C LEU A 145 14.66 0.04 1.79
N GLU A 146 15.18 -0.61 0.75
CA GLU A 146 15.51 -2.03 0.77
C GLU A 146 16.53 -2.34 1.87
N LYS A 147 17.61 -1.57 1.94
CA LYS A 147 18.62 -1.71 3.00
C LYS A 147 18.01 -1.50 4.39
N THR A 148 17.23 -0.44 4.58
CA THR A 148 16.54 -0.19 5.87
C THR A 148 15.63 -1.34 6.26
N LEU A 149 14.89 -1.93 5.31
CA LEU A 149 14.00 -3.06 5.59
C LEU A 149 14.78 -4.34 5.90
N HIS A 150 15.88 -4.62 5.19
CA HIS A 150 16.79 -5.72 5.54
C HIS A 150 17.30 -5.62 6.99
N GLU A 151 17.65 -4.41 7.44
CA GLU A 151 18.18 -4.18 8.78
C GLU A 151 17.09 -4.21 9.87
N THR A 152 15.84 -3.90 9.54
CA THR A 152 14.76 -3.69 10.53
C THR A 152 13.72 -4.81 10.60
N LEU A 153 13.40 -5.47 9.49
CA LEU A 153 12.38 -6.53 9.44
C LEU A 153 12.67 -7.72 10.36
N PRO A 154 13.92 -8.20 10.54
CA PRO A 154 14.20 -9.27 11.50
C PRO A 154 13.80 -8.91 12.93
N THR A 155 14.12 -7.68 13.36
CA THR A 155 13.76 -7.16 14.68
C THR A 155 12.25 -7.01 14.81
N LEU A 156 11.57 -6.48 13.79
CA LEU A 156 10.12 -6.36 13.77
C LEU A 156 9.42 -7.72 13.86
N ALA A 157 9.90 -8.72 13.11
CA ALA A 157 9.37 -10.09 13.16
C ALA A 157 9.52 -10.71 14.56
N SER A 158 10.65 -10.47 15.23
CA SER A 158 10.84 -10.94 16.61
C SER A 158 9.95 -10.23 17.61
N LEU A 159 9.81 -8.90 17.52
CA LEU A 159 9.06 -8.10 18.49
C LEU A 159 7.55 -8.25 18.35
N LEU A 160 7.06 -8.46 17.12
CA LEU A 160 5.64 -8.53 16.81
C LEU A 160 5.10 -9.96 16.71
N ALA A 161 5.92 -10.97 17.02
CA ALA A 161 5.50 -12.37 17.02
C ALA A 161 4.36 -12.60 18.01
N GLN A 162 3.29 -13.25 17.54
CA GLN A 162 2.12 -13.66 18.31
C GLN A 162 2.01 -15.18 18.45
N GLY A 163 3.05 -15.91 18.04
CA GLY A 163 3.12 -17.37 18.12
C GLY A 163 4.15 -17.93 17.15
N ASP A 164 4.17 -19.25 17.02
CA ASP A 164 5.07 -19.95 16.11
C ASP A 164 4.84 -19.54 14.65
N GLY A 165 5.90 -19.59 13.85
CA GLY A 165 5.85 -19.31 12.42
C GLY A 165 5.89 -17.82 12.05
N ALA A 166 6.07 -16.92 13.02
CA ALA A 166 6.37 -15.52 12.74
C ALA A 166 7.63 -15.39 11.89
N ARG A 167 7.56 -14.62 10.80
CA ARG A 167 8.66 -14.44 9.86
C ARG A 167 8.45 -13.18 9.03
N HIS A 168 9.50 -12.76 8.34
CA HIS A 168 9.43 -11.72 7.33
C HIS A 168 9.98 -12.24 6.01
N THR A 169 9.57 -11.62 4.91
CA THR A 169 10.24 -11.79 3.62
C THR A 169 10.52 -10.43 3.02
N LEU A 170 11.61 -10.33 2.27
CA LEU A 170 11.93 -9.16 1.47
C LEU A 170 12.37 -9.64 0.09
N GLU A 171 11.62 -9.25 -0.92
CA GLU A 171 11.92 -9.56 -2.32
C GLU A 171 11.96 -8.25 -3.10
N SER A 172 12.80 -8.17 -4.11
CA SER A 172 12.92 -6.98 -4.95
C SER A 172 13.26 -7.36 -6.38
N GLN A 173 12.99 -6.43 -7.29
CA GLN A 173 13.48 -6.43 -8.66
C GLN A 173 13.97 -5.03 -8.98
N SER A 174 15.17 -4.93 -9.53
CA SER A 174 15.74 -3.70 -10.06
C SER A 174 16.39 -4.01 -11.40
N VAL A 175 16.31 -3.06 -12.34
CA VAL A 175 17.00 -3.11 -13.63
C VAL A 175 18.23 -2.20 -13.56
#